data_AF-A0A1F6ANK0-F1
#
_entry.id   AF-A0A1F6ANK0-F1
#
_cell.length_a   1.000
_cell.length_b   1.000
_cell.length_c   1.000
_cell.angle_alpha   90.00
_cell.angle_beta   90.00
_cell.angle_gamma   90.00
#
_symmetry.space_group_name_H-M   'P 1'
#
loop_
_entity.id
_entity.type
_entity.pdbx_description
1 polymer ?
#
loop_
_entity_poly.entity_id
_entity_poly.type
_entity_poly.pdbx_seq_one_letter_code
_entity_poly.pdbx_strand_id
1 'polypeptide(L)'
;MEKFNQSESNQPSTFHNSRRIIRSLKARADAKRTLSEKIADWMTRTFGSIPFLIVNILWFSLWILVNTNVIGVIVPFDPFPFGLLTMIVSLEAIILAIFVLISQNRASQIDDLREEIDLQVDVITEQELTKVMEMLSVLMEKNGIDVSKDQILGEMLRPTSISKIEKALEKQVSDRY
;
A
#
# COMPACT_ATOMS: atom_id res chain seq x y z
N MET A 1 -48.67 -17.40 -26.44
CA MET A 1 -47.73 -17.37 -25.31
C MET A 1 -46.36 -17.88 -25.77
N GLU A 2 -45.57 -17.12 -26.57
CA GLU A 2 -44.23 -17.63 -26.94
C GLU A 2 -43.27 -16.64 -27.61
N LYS A 3 -43.28 -15.35 -27.21
CA LYS A 3 -42.28 -14.38 -27.72
C LYS A 3 -41.77 -13.41 -26.65
N PHE A 4 -41.48 -13.90 -25.45
CA PHE A 4 -40.95 -13.07 -24.35
C PHE A 4 -39.71 -13.65 -23.65
N ASN A 5 -38.99 -14.60 -24.25
CA ASN A 5 -37.90 -15.29 -23.53
C ASN A 5 -36.59 -15.47 -24.31
N GLN A 6 -36.16 -14.46 -25.07
CA GLN A 6 -34.87 -14.49 -25.78
C GLN A 6 -34.01 -13.22 -25.63
N SER A 7 -34.33 -12.33 -24.67
CA SER A 7 -33.55 -11.10 -24.45
C SER A 7 -32.75 -11.10 -23.14
N GLU A 8 -32.52 -12.26 -22.50
CA GLU A 8 -31.91 -12.32 -21.16
C GLU A 8 -30.52 -13.00 -21.10
N SER A 9 -29.81 -13.14 -22.21
CA SER A 9 -28.51 -13.86 -22.20
C SER A 9 -27.33 -13.11 -22.84
N ASN A 10 -27.33 -11.78 -22.84
CA ASN A 10 -26.18 -11.01 -23.31
C ASN A 10 -25.84 -9.84 -22.38
N GLN A 11 -25.59 -10.14 -21.10
CA GLN A 11 -24.79 -9.27 -20.26
C GLN A 11 -23.30 -9.56 -20.52
N PRO A 12 -22.52 -8.62 -21.06
CA PRO A 12 -21.08 -8.80 -21.19
C PRO A 12 -20.47 -8.90 -19.78
N SER A 13 -19.72 -9.96 -19.54
CA SER A 13 -19.07 -10.29 -18.26
C SER A 13 -17.94 -9.30 -17.92
N THR A 14 -18.29 -8.08 -17.52
CA THR A 14 -17.36 -6.99 -17.16
C THR A 14 -16.40 -7.38 -16.01
N PHE A 15 -16.85 -8.22 -15.07
CA PHE A 15 -16.04 -8.66 -13.91
C PHE A 15 -14.81 -9.52 -14.26
N HIS A 16 -14.83 -10.29 -15.36
CA HIS A 16 -13.70 -11.15 -15.73
C HIS A 16 -12.55 -10.38 -16.39
N ASN A 17 -12.84 -9.26 -17.05
CA ASN A 17 -11.83 -8.42 -17.69
C ASN A 17 -11.01 -7.62 -16.67
N SER A 18 -11.64 -7.04 -15.64
CA SER A 18 -10.93 -6.25 -14.63
C SER A 18 -9.86 -7.06 -13.89
N ARG A 19 -10.13 -8.33 -13.53
CA ARG A 19 -9.13 -9.20 -12.89
C ARG A 19 -7.94 -9.52 -13.81
N ARG A 20 -8.17 -9.67 -15.12
CA ARG A 20 -7.08 -9.89 -16.10
C ARG A 20 -6.23 -8.65 -16.29
N ILE A 21 -6.85 -7.47 -16.34
CA ILE A 21 -6.15 -6.18 -16.46
C ILE A 21 -5.26 -5.97 -15.22
N ILE A 22 -5.80 -6.12 -14.01
CA ILE A 22 -5.04 -5.97 -12.76
C ILE A 22 -3.85 -6.95 -12.69
N ARG A 23 -4.04 -8.23 -13.07
CA ARG A 23 -2.93 -9.19 -13.13
C ARG A 23 -1.88 -8.82 -14.18
N SER A 24 -2.30 -8.32 -15.33
CA SER A 24 -1.39 -7.92 -16.42
C SER A 24 -0.56 -6.69 -16.06
N LEU A 25 -1.13 -5.75 -15.31
CA LEU A 25 -0.42 -4.58 -14.79
C LEU A 25 0.58 -5.00 -13.72
N LYS A 26 0.16 -5.84 -12.77
CA LYS A 26 1.06 -6.40 -11.75
C LYS A 26 2.22 -7.17 -12.36
N ALA A 27 1.96 -8.01 -13.35
CA ALA A 27 2.99 -8.77 -14.06
C ALA A 27 3.97 -7.87 -14.85
N ARG A 28 3.50 -6.75 -15.42
CA ARG A 28 4.36 -5.78 -16.11
C ARG A 28 5.20 -4.96 -15.13
N ALA A 29 4.65 -4.62 -13.97
CA ALA A 29 5.40 -3.99 -12.88
C ALA A 29 6.46 -4.94 -12.32
N ASP A 30 6.11 -6.22 -12.11
CA ASP A 30 7.03 -7.26 -11.66
C ASP A 30 8.16 -7.55 -12.66
N ALA A 31 7.90 -7.42 -13.97
CA ALA A 31 8.88 -7.67 -15.02
C ALA A 31 9.98 -6.60 -15.12
N LYS A 32 9.76 -5.39 -14.60
CA LYS A 32 10.76 -4.30 -14.57
C LYS A 32 11.58 -4.24 -13.27
N ARG A 33 11.36 -5.18 -12.33
CA ARG A 33 11.99 -5.12 -11.01
C ARG A 33 13.49 -5.37 -11.08
N THR A 34 14.25 -4.43 -10.51
CA THR A 34 15.70 -4.56 -10.31
C THR A 34 16.04 -5.67 -9.32
N LEU A 35 17.28 -6.19 -9.36
CA LEU A 35 17.74 -7.23 -8.42
C LEU A 35 17.63 -6.77 -6.96
N SER A 36 17.87 -5.49 -6.69
CA SER A 36 17.69 -4.86 -5.37
C SER A 36 16.24 -4.90 -4.89
N GLU A 37 15.25 -4.69 -5.76
CA GLU A 37 13.83 -4.79 -5.40
C GLU A 37 13.39 -6.22 -5.07
N LYS A 38 13.96 -7.22 -5.75
CA LYS A 38 13.69 -8.64 -5.45
C LYS A 38 14.27 -9.05 -4.10
N ILE A 39 15.48 -8.57 -3.80
CA ILE A 39 16.13 -8.80 -2.50
C ILE A 39 15.32 -8.10 -1.40
N ALA A 40 14.88 -6.85 -1.61
CA ALA A 40 14.02 -6.15 -0.67
C ALA A 40 12.71 -6.91 -0.37
N ASP A 41 11.97 -7.36 -1.39
CA ASP A 41 10.72 -8.14 -1.20
C ASP A 41 10.96 -9.46 -0.44
N TRP A 42 12.06 -10.15 -0.72
CA TRP A 42 12.44 -11.37 -0.01
C TRP A 42 12.80 -11.08 1.45
N MET A 43 13.52 -9.99 1.70
CA MET A 43 13.92 -9.56 3.04
C MET A 43 12.69 -9.14 3.88
N THR A 44 11.77 -8.34 3.33
CA THR A 44 10.53 -7.95 4.03
C THR A 44 9.73 -9.17 4.48
N ARG A 45 9.62 -10.19 3.62
CA ARG A 45 8.94 -11.44 3.95
C ARG A 45 9.65 -12.29 5.00
N THR A 46 10.98 -12.27 5.01
CA THR A 46 11.79 -13.17 5.85
C THR A 46 12.04 -12.58 7.24
N PHE A 47 12.46 -11.31 7.31
CA PHE A 47 12.78 -10.62 8.56
C PHE A 47 11.55 -10.11 9.32
N GLY A 48 10.43 -9.87 8.63
CA GLY A 48 9.16 -9.51 9.27
C GLY A 48 8.38 -10.71 9.83
N SER A 49 8.96 -11.91 9.83
CA SER A 49 8.24 -13.15 10.15
C SER A 49 8.48 -13.60 11.59
N ILE A 50 7.42 -14.04 12.28
CA ILE A 50 7.49 -14.65 13.63
C ILE A 50 8.48 -15.83 13.70
N PRO A 51 8.59 -16.71 12.69
CA PRO A 51 9.58 -17.79 12.68
C PRO A 51 11.03 -17.31 12.79
N PHE A 52 11.40 -16.20 12.13
CA PHE A 52 12.75 -15.65 12.20
C PHE A 52 13.14 -15.24 13.63
N LEU A 53 12.20 -14.60 14.35
CA LEU A 53 12.38 -14.24 15.76
C LEU A 53 12.60 -15.49 16.63
N ILE A 54 11.80 -16.53 16.44
CA ILE A 54 11.91 -17.77 17.22
C ILE A 54 13.26 -18.45 16.99
N VAL A 55 13.74 -18.50 15.74
CA VAL A 55 15.06 -19.08 15.42
C VAL A 55 16.18 -18.33 16.14
N ASN A 56 16.14 -17.00 16.16
CA ASN A 56 17.13 -16.19 16.88
C ASN A 56 17.11 -16.44 18.38
N ILE A 57 15.92 -16.46 19.00
CA ILE A 57 15.77 -16.74 20.44
C ILE A 57 16.32 -18.13 20.78
N LEU A 58 16.01 -19.15 19.97
CA LEU A 58 16.52 -20.50 20.17
C LEU A 58 18.04 -20.57 19.99
N TRP A 59 18.58 -19.88 18.99
CA TRP A 59 20.02 -19.79 18.75
C TRP A 59 20.76 -19.17 19.95
N PHE A 60 20.30 -18.01 20.44
CA PHE A 60 20.88 -17.37 21.63
C PHE A 60 20.74 -18.24 22.88
N SER A 61 19.58 -18.86 23.09
CA SER A 61 19.35 -19.76 24.22
C SER A 61 20.29 -20.97 24.18
N LEU A 62 20.49 -21.57 23.00
CA LEU A 62 21.41 -22.68 22.80
C LEU A 62 22.86 -22.24 23.06
N TRP A 63 23.27 -21.08 22.55
CA TRP A 63 24.61 -20.53 22.77
C TRP A 63 24.90 -20.33 24.25
N ILE A 64 23.96 -19.74 25.00
CA ILE A 64 24.09 -19.53 26.45
C ILE A 64 24.17 -20.88 27.18
N LEU A 65 23.30 -21.84 26.86
CA LEU A 65 23.30 -23.17 27.48
C LEU A 65 24.62 -23.92 27.29
N VAL A 66 25.19 -23.86 26.09
CA VAL A 66 26.49 -24.47 25.77
C VAL A 66 27.63 -23.78 26.53
N ASN A 67 27.65 -22.45 26.59
CA ASN A 67 28.73 -21.69 27.24
C ASN A 67 28.60 -21.58 28.77
N THR A 68 27.42 -21.88 29.34
CA THR A 68 27.21 -21.92 30.81
C THR A 68 27.62 -23.27 31.41
N ASN A 69 28.20 -24.18 30.61
CA ASN A 69 28.72 -25.48 31.06
C ASN A 69 27.67 -26.36 31.77
N VAL A 70 26.38 -26.15 31.46
CA VAL A 70 25.25 -26.93 32.00
C VAL A 70 25.33 -28.39 31.54
N ILE A 71 25.93 -28.60 30.37
CA ILE A 71 26.28 -29.90 29.81
C ILE A 71 27.79 -30.04 30.07
N GLY A 72 28.19 -30.71 31.16
CA GLY A 72 29.57 -30.78 31.68
C GLY A 72 30.62 -31.47 30.78
N VAL A 73 30.45 -31.42 29.46
CA VAL A 73 31.25 -32.07 28.41
C VAL A 73 31.95 -31.03 27.50
N ILE A 74 31.57 -29.75 27.53
CA ILE A 74 32.03 -28.75 26.56
C ILE A 74 32.84 -27.65 27.27
N VAL A 75 34.10 -27.45 26.88
CA VAL A 75 34.90 -26.32 27.37
C VAL A 75 34.25 -25.01 26.91
N PRO A 76 33.92 -24.07 27.82
CA PRO A 76 33.27 -22.81 27.45
C PRO A 76 34.19 -21.97 26.56
N PHE A 77 33.75 -21.73 25.33
CA PHE A 77 34.51 -20.97 24.33
C PHE A 77 34.26 -19.46 24.42
N ASP A 78 33.08 -19.05 24.90
CA ASP A 78 32.70 -17.66 25.15
C ASP A 78 32.28 -17.50 26.62
N PRO A 79 33.25 -17.39 27.57
CA PRO A 79 32.94 -17.23 28.98
C PRO A 79 32.17 -15.93 29.25
N PHE A 80 31.37 -15.92 30.31
CA PHE A 80 30.73 -14.70 30.79
C PHE A 80 31.78 -13.59 30.95
N PRO A 81 31.66 -12.42 30.28
CA PRO A 81 30.43 -11.75 29.84
C PRO A 81 29.97 -11.96 28.36
N PHE A 82 30.33 -13.06 27.69
CA PHE A 82 29.93 -13.38 26.30
C PHE A 82 30.37 -12.34 25.26
N GLY A 83 31.67 -12.07 25.18
CA GLY A 83 32.22 -11.06 24.28
C GLY A 83 31.99 -11.36 22.80
N LEU A 84 32.09 -12.63 22.39
CA LEU A 84 31.92 -13.03 20.99
C LEU A 84 30.46 -12.95 20.57
N LEU A 85 29.53 -13.43 21.39
CA LEU A 85 28.10 -13.29 21.13
C LEU A 85 27.71 -11.81 20.99
N THR A 86 28.18 -10.96 21.91
CA THR A 86 27.85 -9.53 21.88
C THR A 86 28.36 -8.85 20.60
N MET A 87 29.57 -9.19 20.15
CA MET A 87 30.12 -8.67 18.90
C MET A 87 29.27 -9.10 17.70
N ILE A 88 28.95 -10.41 17.59
CA ILE A 88 28.15 -10.94 16.48
C ILE A 88 26.77 -10.32 16.45
N VAL A 89 26.09 -10.25 17.61
CA VAL A 89 24.75 -9.66 17.75
C VAL A 89 24.75 -8.18 17.37
N SER A 90 25.77 -7.42 17.77
CA SER A 90 25.85 -5.99 17.40
C SER A 90 25.98 -5.79 15.89
N LEU A 91 26.79 -6.60 15.22
CA LEU A 91 26.93 -6.54 13.76
C LEU A 91 25.63 -6.97 13.06
N GLU A 92 25.00 -8.04 13.54
CA GLU A 92 23.72 -8.52 13.05
C GLU A 92 22.64 -7.44 13.19
N ALA A 93 22.56 -6.76 14.34
CA ALA A 93 21.60 -5.71 14.58
C ALA A 93 21.76 -4.52 13.62
N ILE A 94 22.99 -4.10 13.29
CA ILE A 94 23.25 -3.04 12.32
C ILE A 94 22.76 -3.46 10.93
N ILE A 95 23.08 -4.69 10.50
CA ILE A 95 22.65 -5.23 9.21
C ILE A 95 21.11 -5.28 9.13
N LEU A 96 20.46 -5.77 10.19
CA LEU A 96 19.00 -5.80 10.29
C LEU A 96 18.39 -4.40 10.22
N ALA A 97 18.95 -3.42 10.93
CA ALA A 97 18.48 -2.04 10.91
C ALA A 97 18.56 -1.42 9.51
N ILE A 98 19.66 -1.65 8.78
CA ILE A 98 19.80 -1.19 7.39
C ILE A 98 18.76 -1.86 6.49
N PHE A 99 18.52 -3.16 6.65
CA PHE A 99 17.50 -3.86 5.87
C PHE A 99 16.09 -3.34 6.17
N VAL A 100 15.76 -3.08 7.44
CA VAL A 100 14.51 -2.45 7.83
C VAL A 100 14.37 -1.08 7.17
N LEU A 101 15.42 -0.25 7.19
CA LEU A 101 15.39 1.08 6.58
C LEU A 101 15.19 1.01 5.05
N ILE A 102 15.86 0.08 4.36
CA ILE A 102 15.67 -0.12 2.93
C ILE A 102 14.23 -0.56 2.63
N SER A 103 13.70 -1.50 3.42
CA SER A 103 12.31 -1.97 3.28
C SER A 103 11.30 -0.85 3.53
N GLN A 104 11.54 -0.01 4.54
CA GLN A 104 10.70 1.14 4.87
C GLN A 104 10.75 2.20 3.77
N ASN A 105 11.93 2.57 3.29
CA ASN A 105 12.08 3.55 2.20
C ASN A 105 11.38 3.09 0.91
N ARG A 106 11.40 1.79 0.63
CA ARG A 106 10.67 1.23 -0.51
C ARG A 106 9.16 1.21 -0.29
N ALA A 107 8.69 0.87 0.92
CA ALA A 107 7.27 0.94 1.24
C ALA A 107 6.75 2.38 1.11
N SER A 108 7.48 3.37 1.63
CA SER A 108 7.16 4.79 1.51
C SER A 108 7.01 5.21 0.04
N GLN A 109 7.97 4.88 -0.83
CA GLN A 109 7.86 5.24 -2.26
C GLN A 109 6.64 4.62 -2.96
N ILE A 110 6.26 3.40 -2.56
CA ILE A 110 5.07 2.74 -3.12
C ILE A 110 3.80 3.41 -2.60
N ASP A 111 3.78 3.77 -1.32
CA ASP A 111 2.65 4.46 -0.69
C ASP A 111 2.47 5.87 -1.28
N ASP A 112 3.55 6.63 -1.50
CA ASP A 112 3.52 7.95 -2.15
C ASP A 112 2.93 7.87 -3.57
N LEU A 113 3.38 6.90 -4.37
CA LEU A 113 2.86 6.70 -5.73
C LEU A 113 1.37 6.28 -5.70
N ARG A 114 0.99 5.46 -4.73
CA ARG A 114 -0.39 5.02 -4.58
C ARG A 114 -1.29 6.19 -4.19
N GLU A 115 -0.83 7.05 -3.28
CA GLU A 115 -1.53 8.27 -2.88
C GLU A 115 -1.72 9.21 -4.07
N GLU A 116 -0.70 9.41 -4.90
CA GLU A 116 -0.81 10.23 -6.12
C GLU A 116 -1.87 9.67 -7.09
N ILE A 117 -1.88 8.35 -7.31
CA ILE A 117 -2.86 7.70 -8.18
C ILE A 117 -4.27 7.81 -7.61
N ASP A 118 -4.43 7.54 -6.30
CA ASP A 118 -5.73 7.59 -5.63
C ASP A 118 -6.29 9.03 -5.70
N LEU A 119 -5.47 10.06 -5.47
CA LEU A 119 -5.85 11.46 -5.65
C LEU A 119 -6.30 11.77 -7.09
N GLN A 120 -5.59 11.28 -8.10
CA GLN A 120 -5.98 11.48 -9.50
C GLN A 120 -7.33 10.81 -9.82
N VAL A 121 -7.54 9.59 -9.34
CA VAL A 121 -8.81 8.87 -9.53
C VAL A 121 -9.96 9.61 -8.84
N ASP A 122 -9.74 10.14 -7.64
CA ASP A 122 -10.74 10.91 -6.90
C ASP A 122 -11.13 12.19 -7.66
N VAL A 123 -10.15 12.95 -8.17
CA VAL A 123 -10.41 14.16 -8.97
C VAL A 123 -11.21 13.83 -10.24
N ILE A 124 -10.86 12.75 -10.94
CA ILE A 124 -11.60 12.31 -12.14
C ILE A 124 -13.02 11.90 -11.76
N THR A 125 -13.18 11.10 -10.70
CA THR A 125 -14.48 10.64 -10.21
C THR A 125 -15.37 11.81 -9.82
N GLU A 126 -14.80 12.83 -9.18
CA GLU A 126 -15.52 14.06 -8.84
C GLU A 126 -15.99 14.81 -10.09
N GLN A 127 -15.13 14.97 -11.11
CA GLN A 127 -15.52 15.59 -12.38
C GLN A 127 -16.61 14.81 -13.11
N GLU A 128 -16.51 13.48 -13.15
CA GLU A 128 -17.53 12.61 -13.74
C GLU A 128 -18.85 12.72 -12.97
N LEU A 129 -18.81 12.75 -11.63
CA LEU A 129 -19.98 12.92 -10.78
C LEU A 129 -20.64 14.28 -11.01
N THR A 130 -19.86 15.37 -11.04
CA THR A 130 -20.36 16.71 -11.39
C THR A 130 -21.02 16.69 -12.76
N LYS A 131 -20.42 16.01 -13.74
CA LYS A 131 -21.01 15.93 -15.09
C LYS A 131 -22.33 15.17 -15.11
N VAL A 132 -22.42 14.06 -14.36
CA VAL A 132 -23.65 13.31 -14.19
C VAL A 132 -24.73 14.17 -13.51
N MET A 133 -24.37 14.94 -12.48
CA MET A 133 -25.29 15.87 -11.81
C MET A 133 -25.77 16.98 -12.75
N GLU A 134 -24.90 17.54 -13.59
CA GLU A 134 -25.30 18.52 -14.62
C GLU A 134 -26.32 17.90 -15.58
N MET A 135 -26.02 16.71 -16.11
CA MET A 135 -26.91 16.02 -17.06
C MET A 135 -28.26 15.69 -16.43
N LEU A 136 -28.26 15.25 -15.15
CA LEU A 136 -29.48 14.95 -14.41
C LEU A 136 -30.30 16.22 -14.15
N SER A 137 -29.65 17.34 -13.84
CA SER A 137 -30.30 18.64 -13.64
C SER A 137 -31.01 19.10 -14.91
N VAL A 138 -30.34 18.99 -16.06
CA VAL A 138 -30.94 19.31 -17.38
C VAL A 138 -32.14 18.41 -17.68
N LEU A 139 -32.07 17.12 -17.33
CA LEU A 139 -33.19 16.20 -17.50
C LEU A 139 -34.37 16.54 -16.57
N MET A 140 -34.10 16.90 -15.31
CA MET A 140 -35.14 17.30 -14.35
C MET A 140 -35.86 18.58 -14.80
N GLU A 141 -35.10 19.58 -15.24
CA GLU A 141 -35.66 20.84 -15.77
C GLU A 141 -36.57 20.58 -16.98
N LYS A 142 -36.13 19.72 -17.92
CA LYS A 142 -36.95 19.32 -19.08
C LYS A 142 -38.25 18.60 -18.69
N ASN A 143 -38.29 17.91 -17.55
CA ASN A 143 -39.48 17.25 -17.03
C ASN A 143 -40.34 18.17 -16.14
N GLY A 144 -40.05 19.47 -16.09
CA GLY A 144 -40.80 20.46 -15.32
C GLY A 144 -40.51 20.47 -13.82
N ILE A 145 -39.43 19.80 -13.39
CA ILE A 145 -38.96 19.80 -12.01
C ILE A 145 -37.92 20.92 -11.87
N ASP A 146 -38.27 22.00 -11.18
CA ASP A 146 -37.36 23.13 -10.94
C ASP A 146 -36.33 22.78 -9.86
N VAL A 147 -35.13 22.41 -10.29
CA VAL A 147 -33.96 22.13 -9.44
C VAL A 147 -33.19 23.39 -9.05
N SER A 148 -33.55 24.57 -9.57
CA SER A 148 -32.81 25.82 -9.37
C SER A 148 -32.83 26.34 -7.93
N LYS A 149 -33.76 25.83 -7.11
CA LYS A 149 -33.87 26.18 -5.68
C LYS A 149 -33.02 25.31 -4.76
N ASP A 150 -32.44 24.24 -5.28
CA ASP A 150 -31.57 23.37 -4.49
C ASP A 150 -30.18 23.99 -4.33
N GLN A 151 -29.97 24.63 -3.19
CA GLN A 151 -28.70 25.28 -2.85
C GLN A 151 -27.55 24.26 -2.74
N ILE A 152 -27.83 23.02 -2.33
CA ILE A 152 -26.82 21.95 -2.18
C ILE A 152 -26.35 21.50 -3.56
N LEU A 153 -27.28 21.27 -4.49
CA LEU A 153 -26.94 20.92 -5.87
C LEU A 153 -26.14 22.02 -6.56
N GLY A 154 -26.52 23.29 -6.35
CA GLY A 154 -25.78 24.45 -6.87
C GLY A 154 -24.36 24.59 -6.29
N GLU A 155 -24.11 24.08 -5.09
CA GLU A 155 -22.76 24.00 -4.51
C GLU A 155 -21.96 22.80 -5.06
N MET A 156 -22.59 21.63 -5.21
CA MET A 156 -21.96 20.41 -5.75
C MET A 156 -21.62 20.49 -7.25
N LEU A 157 -22.35 21.30 -8.01
CA LEU A 157 -22.06 21.55 -9.42
C LEU A 157 -20.85 22.47 -9.64
N ARG A 158 -20.36 23.12 -8.58
CA ARG A 158 -19.16 23.95 -8.70
C ARG A 158 -17.97 23.01 -8.86
N PRO A 159 -17.13 23.19 -9.90
CA PRO A 159 -15.95 22.37 -10.05
C PRO A 159 -15.06 22.57 -8.82
N THR A 160 -14.70 21.46 -8.17
CA THR A 160 -13.64 21.46 -7.16
C THR A 160 -12.35 21.77 -7.88
N SER A 161 -11.99 23.05 -7.86
CA SER A 161 -10.81 23.53 -8.54
C SER A 161 -9.58 22.93 -7.87
N ILE A 162 -8.80 22.13 -8.61
CA ILE A 162 -7.50 21.61 -8.17
C ILE A 162 -6.63 22.74 -7.59
N SER A 163 -6.74 23.96 -8.14
CA SER A 163 -6.05 25.16 -7.64
C SER A 163 -6.41 25.57 -6.20
N LYS A 164 -7.59 25.22 -5.68
CA LYS A 164 -7.94 25.41 -4.26
C LYS A 164 -7.24 24.38 -3.37
N ILE A 165 -7.11 23.14 -3.83
CA ILE A 165 -6.39 22.08 -3.13
C ILE A 165 -4.88 22.44 -3.10
N GLU A 166 -4.33 22.87 -4.24
CA GLU A 166 -2.96 23.38 -4.38
C GLU A 166 -2.70 24.56 -3.44
N LYS A 167 -3.56 25.60 -3.44
CA LYS A 167 -3.44 26.73 -2.50
C LYS A 167 -3.57 26.33 -1.04
N ALA A 168 -4.42 25.34 -0.72
CA ALA A 168 -4.56 24.84 0.65
C ALA A 168 -3.32 24.07 1.11
N LEU A 169 -2.71 23.30 0.20
CA LEU A 169 -1.44 22.59 0.41
C LEU A 169 -0.28 23.57 0.56
N GLU A 170 -0.13 24.56 -0.34
CA GLU A 170 0.90 25.61 -0.24
C GLU A 170 0.82 26.36 1.09
N LYS A 171 -0.40 26.69 1.53
CA LYS A 171 -0.60 27.37 2.82
C LYS A 171 -0.19 26.49 4.00
N GLN A 172 -0.53 25.21 4.00
CA GLN A 172 -0.15 24.29 5.08
C GLN A 172 1.37 24.00 5.12
N VAL A 173 2.03 23.96 3.96
CA VAL A 173 3.48 23.78 3.87
C VAL A 173 4.20 25.06 4.32
N SER A 174 3.70 26.24 3.93
CA SER A 174 4.25 27.53 4.36
C SER A 174 4.06 27.82 5.85
N ASP A 175 3.01 27.31 6.48
CA ASP A 175 2.76 27.50 7.92
C ASP A 175 3.61 26.54 8.81
N ARG A 176 4.26 25.53 8.20
CA ARG A 176 5.08 24.52 8.91
C ARG A 176 6.58 24.88 8.96
N TYR A 177 7.02 25.92 8.23
CA TYR A 177 8.39 26.45 8.22
C TYR A 177 8.42 27.90 8.72
#